data_AF-A0A1W0WQL2-F1
#
_entry.id   AF-A0A1W0WQL2-F1
#
_cell.length_a   1.000
_cell.length_b   1.000
_cell.length_c   1.000
_cell.angle_alpha   90.00
_cell.angle_beta   90.00
_cell.angle_gamma   90.00
#
_symmetry.space_group_name_H-M   'P 1'
#
loop_
_entity.id
_entity.type
_entity.pdbx_description
1 polymer ?
#
loop_
_entity_poly.entity_id
_entity_poly.type
_entity_poly.pdbx_seq_one_letter_code
_entity_poly.pdbx_strand_id
1 'polypeptide(L)'
;MADERNALRERLAILDSEKSEVERQHRTLTEQNLEENLAVRNATVHELRQELSHILADKAQLEKDLHQSRSRAQAMQVDLDNSEAVQRDFVKLSQSLQVELEKIRQAENEVRWQFDEDVQDCNACAQPFLLPKKKVRSLKIHCRHCGKIFCHDCLSKEAQSGPNRRSAKVCDVCHTILNRDTAPYFSTTAPAQK
;
A
#
# COMPACT_ATOMS: atom_id res chain seq x y z
N MET A 1 90.11 69.95 -15.12
CA MET A 1 88.91 70.47 -15.82
C MET A 1 88.51 69.65 -17.05
N ALA A 2 89.34 69.49 -18.08
CA ALA A 2 88.95 68.73 -19.30
C ALA A 2 88.88 67.21 -19.08
N ASP A 3 89.88 66.61 -18.41
CA ASP A 3 89.89 65.17 -18.09
C ASP A 3 88.76 64.77 -17.15
N GLU A 4 88.49 65.58 -16.13
CA GLU A 4 87.43 65.35 -15.17
C GLU A 4 86.02 65.39 -15.81
N ARG A 5 85.84 66.29 -16.79
CA ARG A 5 84.61 66.37 -17.59
C ARG A 5 84.45 65.20 -18.57
N ASN A 6 85.56 64.64 -19.07
CA ASN A 6 85.52 63.43 -19.89
C ASN A 6 85.23 62.19 -19.05
N ALA A 7 85.85 62.06 -17.86
CA ALA A 7 85.58 60.97 -16.92
C ALA A 7 84.12 60.96 -16.45
N LEU A 8 83.51 62.12 -16.20
CA LEU A 8 82.09 62.21 -15.86
C LEU A 8 81.17 61.82 -17.03
N ARG A 9 81.53 62.13 -18.28
CA ARG A 9 80.76 61.71 -19.47
C ARG A 9 80.81 60.20 -19.68
N GLU A 10 81.97 59.60 -19.51
CA GLU A 10 82.15 58.15 -19.60
C GLU A 10 81.33 57.44 -18.51
N ARG A 11 81.34 57.98 -17.28
CA ARG A 11 80.55 57.45 -16.17
C ARG A 11 79.04 57.59 -16.38
N LEU A 12 78.58 58.70 -16.96
CA LEU A 12 77.17 58.87 -17.36
C LEU A 12 76.76 57.86 -18.44
N ALA A 13 77.61 57.64 -19.45
CA ALA A 13 77.32 56.65 -20.50
C ALA A 13 77.23 55.22 -19.95
N ILE A 14 78.08 54.87 -18.99
CA ILE A 14 78.02 53.59 -18.28
C ILE A 14 76.70 53.47 -17.50
N LEU A 15 76.35 54.49 -16.71
CA LEU A 15 75.10 54.50 -15.92
C LEU A 15 73.85 54.42 -16.80
N ASP A 16 73.82 55.09 -17.95
CA ASP A 16 72.70 55.00 -18.90
C ASP A 16 72.59 53.61 -19.53
N SER A 17 73.72 52.98 -19.84
CA SER A 17 73.77 51.59 -20.32
C SER A 17 73.26 50.62 -19.26
N GLU A 18 73.73 50.73 -18.02
CA GLU A 18 73.30 49.90 -16.89
C GLU A 18 71.80 50.09 -16.60
N LYS A 19 71.28 51.33 -16.62
CA LYS A 19 69.86 51.61 -16.45
C LYS A 19 69.01 50.95 -17.54
N SER A 20 69.41 51.09 -18.81
CA SER A 20 68.72 50.46 -19.94
C SER A 20 68.69 48.93 -19.82
N GLU A 21 69.80 48.34 -19.37
CA GLU A 21 69.90 46.90 -19.15
C GLU A 21 68.98 46.43 -18.00
N VAL A 22 68.96 47.13 -16.88
CA VAL A 22 68.06 46.85 -15.75
C VAL A 22 66.59 46.98 -16.16
N GLU A 23 66.21 48.02 -16.91
CA GLU A 23 64.85 48.19 -17.41
C GLU A 23 64.44 47.07 -18.38
N ARG A 24 65.37 46.58 -19.20
CA ARG A 24 65.13 45.42 -20.08
C ARG A 24 64.93 44.14 -19.27
N GLN A 25 65.82 43.87 -18.31
CA GLN A 25 65.72 42.72 -17.42
C GLN A 25 64.41 42.75 -16.62
N HIS A 26 64.04 43.91 -16.06
CA HIS A 26 62.79 44.08 -15.33
C HIS A 26 61.56 43.81 -16.20
N ARG A 27 61.53 44.34 -17.44
CA ARG A 27 60.45 44.05 -18.40
C ARG A 27 60.30 42.56 -18.67
N THR A 28 61.40 41.88 -19.01
CA THR A 28 61.39 40.44 -19.27
C THR A 28 60.94 39.63 -18.06
N LEU A 29 61.42 39.96 -16.85
CA LEU A 29 60.99 39.30 -15.61
C LEU A 29 59.50 39.49 -15.33
N THR A 30 58.98 40.70 -15.61
CA THR A 30 57.56 41.01 -15.39
C THR A 30 56.67 40.22 -16.36
N GLU A 31 57.07 40.15 -17.63
CA GLU A 31 56.37 39.36 -18.67
C GLU A 31 56.37 37.87 -18.33
N GLN A 32 57.52 37.30 -17.96
CA GLN A 32 57.64 35.90 -17.54
C GLN A 32 56.75 35.58 -16.33
N ASN A 33 56.75 36.46 -15.31
CA ASN A 33 55.94 36.26 -14.11
C ASN A 33 54.43 36.37 -14.41
N LEU A 34 54.03 37.25 -15.34
CA LEU A 34 52.64 37.35 -15.80
C LEU A 34 52.22 36.10 -16.58
N GLU A 35 53.07 35.59 -17.47
CA GLU A 35 52.80 34.36 -18.24
C GLU A 35 52.67 33.15 -17.31
N GLU A 36 53.58 33.01 -16.34
CA GLU A 36 53.53 31.94 -15.34
C GLU A 36 52.24 32.03 -14.50
N ASN A 37 51.89 33.23 -14.00
CA ASN A 37 50.65 33.43 -13.26
C ASN A 37 49.40 33.12 -14.09
N LEU A 38 49.38 33.51 -15.37
CA LEU A 38 48.27 33.21 -16.28
C LEU A 38 48.16 31.71 -16.53
N ALA A 39 49.28 31.02 -16.73
CA ALA A 39 49.31 29.57 -16.91
C ALA A 39 48.76 28.84 -15.68
N VAL A 40 49.21 29.20 -14.48
CA VAL A 40 48.72 28.62 -13.22
C VAL A 40 47.22 28.88 -13.05
N ARG A 41 46.76 30.13 -13.25
CA ARG A 41 45.34 30.47 -13.14
C ARG A 41 44.48 29.69 -14.13
N ASN A 42 44.94 29.53 -15.37
CA ASN A 42 44.23 28.77 -16.38
C ASN A 42 44.15 27.28 -16.02
N ALA A 43 45.21 26.70 -15.47
CA ALA A 43 45.21 25.33 -14.96
C ALA A 43 44.20 25.16 -13.82
N THR A 44 44.21 26.06 -12.82
CA THR A 44 43.24 26.03 -11.71
C THR A 44 41.79 26.19 -12.19
N VAL A 45 41.53 27.09 -13.13
CA VAL A 45 40.19 27.27 -13.71
C VAL A 45 39.73 26.02 -14.45
N HIS A 46 40.65 25.32 -15.13
CA HIS A 46 40.32 24.07 -15.80
C HIS A 46 39.95 22.97 -14.80
N GLU A 47 40.74 22.83 -13.73
CA GLU A 47 40.51 21.85 -12.67
C GLU A 47 39.17 22.08 -11.95
N LEU A 48 38.90 23.33 -11.53
CA LEU A 48 37.62 23.69 -10.91
C LEU A 48 36.42 23.46 -11.84
N ARG A 49 36.58 23.63 -13.16
CA ARG A 49 35.52 23.33 -14.13
C ARG A 49 35.26 21.82 -14.24
N GLN A 50 36.30 21.00 -14.19
CA GLN A 50 36.14 19.54 -14.18
C GLN A 50 35.45 19.07 -12.91
N GLU A 51 35.89 19.56 -11.74
CA GLU A 51 35.25 19.23 -10.45
C GLU A 51 33.78 19.66 -10.43
N LEU A 52 33.46 20.87 -10.90
CA LEU A 52 32.09 21.34 -11.00
C LEU A 52 31.25 20.43 -11.91
N SER A 53 31.79 20.02 -13.06
CA SER A 53 31.11 19.09 -13.96
C SER A 53 30.84 17.74 -13.30
N HIS A 54 31.80 17.21 -12.54
CA HIS A 54 31.64 15.94 -11.84
C HIS A 54 30.59 16.04 -10.74
N ILE A 55 30.65 17.10 -9.92
CA ILE A 55 29.69 17.34 -8.83
C ILE A 55 28.26 17.50 -9.40
N LEU A 56 28.09 18.19 -10.53
CA LEU A 56 26.78 18.33 -11.16
C LEU A 56 26.23 17.00 -11.68
N ALA A 57 27.08 16.14 -12.25
CA ALA A 57 26.68 14.82 -12.69
C ALA A 57 26.27 13.93 -11.50
N ASP A 58 27.06 13.94 -10.43
CA ASP A 58 26.78 13.18 -9.21
C ASP A 58 25.51 13.67 -8.52
N LYS A 59 25.31 14.99 -8.45
CA LYS A 59 24.08 15.58 -7.93
C LYS A 59 22.86 15.10 -8.72
N ALA A 60 22.92 15.14 -10.04
CA ALA A 60 21.80 14.71 -10.88
C ALA A 60 21.49 13.22 -10.67
N GLN A 61 22.53 12.38 -10.52
CA GLN A 61 22.38 10.97 -10.24
C GLN A 61 21.76 10.71 -8.86
N LEU A 62 22.25 11.40 -7.81
CA LEU A 62 21.70 11.30 -6.46
C LEU A 62 20.24 11.78 -6.37
N GLU A 63 19.89 12.84 -7.09
CA GLU A 63 18.50 13.32 -7.16
C GLU A 63 17.56 12.27 -7.78
N LYS A 64 18.04 11.59 -8.85
CA LYS A 64 17.31 10.49 -9.48
C LYS A 64 17.15 9.29 -8.54
N ASP A 65 18.20 8.90 -7.84
CA ASP A 65 18.19 7.76 -6.92
C ASP A 65 17.31 8.03 -5.69
N LEU A 66 17.32 9.27 -5.20
CA LEU A 66 16.44 9.74 -4.12
C LEU A 66 14.97 9.68 -4.57
N HIS A 67 14.66 10.16 -5.77
CA HIS A 67 13.31 10.09 -6.32
C HIS A 67 12.85 8.64 -6.45
N GLN A 68 13.68 7.76 -7.00
CA GLN A 68 13.35 6.35 -7.16
C GLN A 68 13.12 5.65 -5.81
N SER A 69 13.98 5.93 -4.82
CA SER A 69 13.85 5.37 -3.47
C SER A 69 12.58 5.84 -2.78
N ARG A 70 12.20 7.12 -2.93
CA ARG A 70 10.93 7.64 -2.40
C ARG A 70 9.72 6.98 -3.04
N SER A 71 9.71 6.81 -4.36
CA SER A 71 8.61 6.14 -5.06
C SER A 71 8.47 4.67 -4.62
N ARG A 72 9.58 3.95 -4.42
CA ARG A 72 9.54 2.58 -3.88
C ARG A 72 9.01 2.53 -2.45
N ALA A 73 9.43 3.46 -1.59
CA ALA A 73 8.95 3.54 -0.22
C ALA A 73 7.44 3.80 -0.16
N GLN A 74 6.93 4.71 -1.01
CA GLN A 74 5.49 4.98 -1.11
C GLN A 74 4.70 3.75 -1.59
N ALA A 75 5.20 3.04 -2.61
CA ALA A 75 4.57 1.80 -3.07
C ALA A 75 4.49 0.74 -1.97
N MET A 76 5.61 0.51 -1.25
CA MET A 76 5.64 -0.44 -0.14
C MET A 76 4.71 -0.04 1.01
N GLN A 77 4.58 1.25 1.31
CA GLN A 77 3.64 1.73 2.33
C GLN A 77 2.19 1.41 1.95
N VAL A 78 1.81 1.65 0.68
CA VAL A 78 0.47 1.32 0.18
C VAL A 78 0.20 -0.18 0.26
N ASP A 79 1.17 -1.02 -0.11
CA ASP A 79 1.03 -2.48 -0.01
C ASP A 79 0.87 -2.95 1.43
N LEU A 80 1.59 -2.34 2.38
CA LEU A 80 1.47 -2.63 3.80
C LEU A 80 0.08 -2.24 4.34
N ASP A 81 -0.39 -1.05 4.01
CA ASP A 81 -1.71 -0.55 4.45
C ASP A 81 -2.84 -1.45 3.90
N ASN A 82 -2.71 -1.89 2.64
CA ASN A 82 -3.63 -2.84 2.01
C ASN A 82 -3.60 -4.20 2.72
N SER A 83 -2.40 -4.73 2.99
CA SER A 83 -2.24 -6.01 3.71
C SER A 83 -2.84 -5.95 5.11
N GLU A 84 -2.60 -4.86 5.83
CA GLU A 84 -3.16 -4.64 7.18
C GLU A 84 -4.70 -4.55 7.12
N ALA A 85 -5.27 -3.86 6.14
CA ALA A 85 -6.71 -3.80 5.94
C ALA A 85 -7.32 -5.18 5.71
N VAL A 86 -6.72 -5.99 4.83
CA VAL A 86 -7.16 -7.37 4.56
C VAL A 86 -7.07 -8.22 5.82
N GLN A 87 -6.00 -8.11 6.60
CA GLN A 87 -5.87 -8.85 7.87
C GLN A 87 -6.94 -8.45 8.88
N ARG A 88 -7.24 -7.16 9.03
CA ARG A 88 -8.32 -6.70 9.92
C ARG A 88 -9.68 -7.26 9.51
N ASP A 89 -9.97 -7.28 8.22
CA ASP A 89 -11.24 -7.83 7.72
C ASP A 89 -11.32 -9.35 7.89
N PHE A 90 -10.20 -10.06 7.70
CA PHE A 90 -10.13 -11.49 7.98
C PHE A 90 -10.39 -11.80 9.46
N VAL A 91 -9.81 -11.03 10.39
CA VAL A 91 -10.07 -11.17 11.83
C VAL A 91 -11.55 -10.92 12.14
N LYS A 92 -12.15 -9.86 11.60
CA LYS A 92 -13.59 -9.58 11.80
C LYS A 92 -14.48 -10.71 11.26
N LEU A 93 -14.17 -11.22 10.06
CA LEU A 93 -14.95 -12.29 9.44
C LEU A 93 -14.83 -13.60 10.23
N SER A 94 -13.61 -13.95 10.66
CA SER A 94 -13.38 -15.16 11.47
C SER A 94 -14.08 -15.09 12.83
N GLN A 95 -14.06 -13.94 13.50
CA GLN A 95 -14.82 -13.72 14.73
C GLN A 95 -16.33 -13.82 14.50
N SER A 96 -16.84 -13.20 13.43
CA SER A 96 -18.26 -13.28 13.07
C SER A 96 -18.70 -14.72 12.82
N LEU A 97 -17.86 -15.50 12.12
CA LEU A 97 -18.10 -16.92 11.89
C LEU A 97 -18.08 -17.73 13.20
N GLN A 98 -17.15 -17.45 14.12
CA GLN A 98 -17.11 -18.11 15.43
C GLN A 98 -18.39 -17.84 16.23
N VAL A 99 -18.90 -16.61 16.21
CA VAL A 99 -20.17 -16.24 16.84
C VAL A 99 -21.34 -17.01 16.22
N GLU A 100 -21.42 -17.09 14.90
CA GLU A 100 -22.48 -17.85 14.22
C GLU A 100 -22.39 -19.36 14.52
N LEU A 101 -21.19 -19.93 14.59
CA LEU A 101 -20.99 -21.33 14.99
C LEU A 101 -21.45 -21.58 16.42
N GLU A 102 -21.15 -20.67 17.34
CA GLU A 102 -21.57 -20.79 18.73
C GLU A 102 -23.10 -20.69 18.87
N LYS A 103 -23.76 -19.81 18.12
CA LYS A 103 -25.23 -19.75 18.05
C LYS A 103 -25.84 -21.08 17.58
N ILE A 104 -25.23 -21.72 16.57
CA ILE A 104 -25.69 -23.03 16.08
C ILE A 104 -25.53 -24.10 17.17
N ARG A 105 -24.39 -24.14 17.86
CA ARG A 105 -24.13 -25.09 18.96
C ARG A 105 -25.10 -24.92 20.12
N GLN A 106 -25.40 -23.68 20.50
CA GLN A 106 -26.39 -23.40 21.55
C GLN A 106 -27.79 -23.87 21.13
N ALA A 107 -28.17 -23.67 19.85
CA ALA A 107 -29.42 -24.17 19.30
C ALA A 107 -29.50 -25.71 19.20
N GLU A 108 -28.36 -26.43 19.22
CA GLU A 108 -28.35 -27.90 19.28
C GLU A 108 -28.67 -28.46 20.68
N ASN A 109 -28.50 -27.67 21.74
CA ASN A 109 -28.84 -28.05 23.12
C ASN A 109 -30.30 -27.74 23.50
N GLU A 110 -31.06 -27.04 22.65
CA GLU A 110 -32.50 -26.81 22.85
C GLU A 110 -33.33 -27.98 22.30
N VAL A 111 -34.46 -28.30 22.96
CA VAL A 111 -35.41 -29.32 22.47
C VAL A 111 -35.84 -28.94 21.05
N ARG A 112 -35.37 -29.73 20.08
CA ARG A 112 -35.39 -29.41 18.64
C ARG A 112 -36.79 -29.46 18.01
N TRP A 113 -37.72 -30.22 18.61
CA TRP A 113 -39.09 -30.34 18.13
C TRP A 113 -39.99 -29.29 18.77
N GLN A 114 -40.53 -28.38 17.95
CA GLN A 114 -41.48 -27.36 18.41
C GLN A 114 -42.91 -27.89 18.39
N PHE A 115 -43.70 -27.56 19.41
CA PHE A 115 -45.13 -27.83 19.42
C PHE A 115 -45.90 -26.71 18.71
N ASP A 116 -47.04 -27.05 18.12
CA ASP A 116 -47.83 -26.10 17.33
C ASP A 116 -48.34 -24.96 18.19
N GLU A 117 -48.60 -25.19 19.47
CA GLU A 117 -49.12 -24.23 20.44
C GLU A 117 -48.12 -23.11 20.76
N ASP A 118 -46.83 -23.43 20.72
CA ASP A 118 -45.74 -22.54 21.15
C ASP A 118 -45.26 -21.60 20.03
N VAL A 119 -45.63 -21.86 18.79
CA VAL A 119 -45.14 -21.11 17.62
C VAL A 119 -46.23 -20.23 17.04
N GLN A 120 -46.11 -18.92 17.23
CA GLN A 120 -47.06 -17.94 16.69
C GLN A 120 -46.67 -17.44 15.29
N ASP A 121 -45.37 -17.39 15.00
CA ASP A 121 -44.82 -16.85 13.75
C ASP A 121 -43.93 -17.86 13.02
N CYS A 122 -43.85 -17.77 11.69
CA CYS A 122 -42.95 -18.60 10.90
C CYS A 122 -41.48 -18.32 11.24
N ASN A 123 -40.70 -19.37 11.57
CA ASN A 123 -39.26 -19.26 11.91
C ASN A 123 -38.35 -18.72 10.79
N ALA A 124 -38.86 -18.50 9.57
CA ALA A 124 -38.09 -17.95 8.45
C ALA A 124 -38.51 -16.51 8.10
N CYS A 125 -39.81 -16.29 7.83
CA CYS A 125 -40.30 -14.98 7.36
C CYS A 125 -40.95 -14.12 8.45
N ALA A 126 -41.00 -14.61 9.70
CA ALA A 126 -41.62 -13.96 10.86
C ALA A 126 -43.09 -13.55 10.64
N GLN A 127 -43.77 -14.14 9.65
CA GLN A 127 -45.19 -13.91 9.41
C GLN A 127 -46.03 -14.69 10.42
N PRO A 128 -47.08 -14.09 11.02
CA PRO A 128 -47.94 -14.77 11.97
C PRO A 128 -48.79 -15.85 11.31
N PHE A 129 -48.93 -16.98 12.00
CA PHE A 129 -49.86 -18.05 11.65
C PHE A 129 -51.29 -17.65 12.03
N LEU A 130 -51.90 -16.78 11.22
CA LEU A 130 -53.27 -16.30 11.42
C LEU A 130 -54.30 -17.44 11.30
N LEU A 131 -55.29 -17.48 12.21
CA LEU A 131 -56.55 -18.21 12.02
C LEU A 131 -57.48 -17.35 11.13
N PRO A 132 -58.17 -17.92 10.11
CA PRO A 132 -58.57 -19.31 9.96
C PRO A 132 -57.85 -20.08 8.82
N LYS A 133 -57.88 -21.41 8.96
CA LYS A 133 -57.27 -22.51 8.16
C LYS A 133 -57.52 -22.53 6.63
N LYS A 134 -57.94 -21.43 6.00
CA LYS A 134 -58.25 -21.37 4.55
C LYS A 134 -57.07 -20.95 3.66
N LYS A 135 -56.04 -20.29 4.20
CA LYS A 135 -54.84 -19.91 3.43
C LYS A 135 -53.71 -20.92 3.66
N VAL A 136 -53.14 -21.44 2.58
CA VAL A 136 -52.01 -22.41 2.59
C VAL A 136 -50.82 -21.89 3.43
N ARG A 137 -50.59 -20.57 3.44
CA ARG A 137 -49.52 -19.93 4.22
C ARG A 137 -49.71 -20.02 5.74
N SER A 138 -50.94 -20.24 6.24
CA SER A 138 -51.21 -20.39 7.68
C SER A 138 -50.96 -21.81 8.20
N LEU A 139 -50.61 -22.78 7.33
CA LEU A 139 -50.32 -24.15 7.74
C LEU A 139 -48.94 -24.21 8.41
N LYS A 140 -48.91 -24.71 9.65
CA LYS A 140 -47.69 -25.01 10.41
C LYS A 140 -47.12 -26.32 9.91
N ILE A 141 -45.85 -26.31 9.49
CA ILE A 141 -45.16 -27.49 8.96
C ILE A 141 -43.75 -27.58 9.54
N HIS A 142 -43.42 -28.71 10.16
CA HIS A 142 -42.09 -28.96 10.73
C HIS A 142 -41.03 -29.22 9.66
N CYS A 143 -39.84 -28.67 9.84
CA CYS A 143 -38.65 -29.10 9.13
C CYS A 143 -38.20 -30.48 9.63
N ARG A 144 -38.00 -31.44 8.72
CA ARG A 144 -37.67 -32.83 9.10
C ARG A 144 -36.22 -33.02 9.54
N HIS A 145 -35.40 -31.97 9.45
CA HIS A 145 -34.02 -31.96 9.94
C HIS A 145 -33.86 -31.17 11.25
N CYS A 146 -34.50 -30.00 11.37
CA CYS A 146 -34.36 -29.14 12.55
C CYS A 146 -35.57 -29.08 13.49
N GLY A 147 -36.68 -29.74 13.18
CA GLY A 147 -37.86 -29.82 14.05
C GLY A 147 -38.60 -28.50 14.31
N LYS A 148 -38.12 -27.36 13.78
CA LYS A 148 -38.78 -26.06 13.85
C LYS A 148 -39.96 -25.96 12.88
N ILE A 149 -40.93 -25.10 13.20
CA ILE A 149 -42.17 -24.89 12.43
C ILE A 149 -42.03 -23.74 11.43
N PHE A 150 -42.45 -23.97 10.18
CA PHE A 150 -42.42 -22.99 9.09
C PHE A 150 -43.77 -22.97 8.35
N CYS A 151 -44.01 -21.90 7.59
CA CYS A 151 -45.13 -21.85 6.65
C CYS A 151 -44.81 -22.67 5.39
N HIS A 152 -45.85 -23.01 4.62
CA HIS A 152 -45.72 -23.75 3.36
C HIS A 152 -44.69 -23.13 2.40
N ASP A 153 -44.70 -21.81 2.22
CA ASP A 153 -43.81 -21.12 1.28
C ASP A 153 -42.33 -21.26 1.69
N CYS A 154 -42.05 -21.17 3.00
CA CYS A 154 -40.70 -21.26 3.57
C CYS A 154 -40.21 -22.70 3.74
N LEU A 155 -41.07 -23.70 3.57
CA LEU A 155 -40.74 -25.13 3.62
C LEU A 155 -40.99 -25.82 2.27
N SER A 156 -40.59 -25.17 1.18
CA SER A 156 -40.80 -25.66 -0.18
C SER A 156 -39.77 -26.70 -0.63
N LYS A 157 -38.55 -26.66 -0.08
CA LYS A 157 -37.41 -27.48 -0.50
C LYS A 157 -37.37 -28.86 0.16
N GLU A 158 -36.71 -29.79 -0.51
CA GLU A 158 -36.47 -31.16 -0.03
C GLU A 158 -34.98 -31.49 -0.05
N ALA A 159 -34.53 -32.25 0.95
CA ALA A 159 -33.16 -32.75 1.01
C ALA A 159 -33.17 -34.24 1.34
N GLN A 160 -32.17 -34.97 0.79
CA GLN A 160 -31.94 -36.36 1.13
C GLN A 160 -31.17 -36.43 2.46
N SER A 161 -31.71 -37.14 3.45
CA SER A 161 -31.08 -37.25 4.77
C SER A 161 -31.21 -38.65 5.36
N GLY A 162 -30.34 -38.95 6.33
CA GLY A 162 -30.26 -40.22 7.04
C GLY A 162 -29.60 -41.36 6.25
N PRO A 163 -29.43 -42.56 6.87
CA PRO A 163 -28.71 -43.70 6.28
C PRO A 163 -29.28 -44.17 4.94
N ASN A 164 -30.59 -44.00 4.75
CA ASN A 164 -31.32 -44.45 3.57
C ASN A 164 -31.55 -43.35 2.51
N ARG A 165 -30.93 -42.16 2.65
CA ARG A 165 -31.06 -41.02 1.71
C ARG A 165 -32.52 -40.67 1.36
N ARG A 166 -33.41 -40.71 2.34
CA ARG A 166 -34.84 -40.43 2.11
C ARG A 166 -35.04 -38.93 1.86
N SER A 167 -35.85 -38.59 0.86
CA SER A 167 -36.26 -37.20 0.61
C SER A 167 -37.17 -36.71 1.72
N ALA A 168 -36.88 -35.54 2.28
CA ALA A 168 -37.72 -34.92 3.31
C ALA A 168 -37.77 -33.39 3.15
N LYS A 169 -38.94 -32.81 3.43
CA LYS A 169 -39.14 -31.35 3.44
C LYS A 169 -38.31 -30.71 4.55
N VAL A 170 -37.50 -29.72 4.17
CA VAL A 170 -36.58 -29.01 5.06
C VAL A 170 -36.62 -27.50 4.80
N CYS A 171 -36.27 -26.69 5.80
CA CYS A 171 -36.17 -25.24 5.63
C CYS A 171 -34.92 -24.88 4.83
N ASP A 172 -34.84 -23.63 4.36
CA ASP A 172 -33.72 -23.15 3.52
C ASP A 172 -32.35 -23.36 4.17
N VAL A 173 -32.23 -23.06 5.46
CA VAL A 173 -30.99 -23.27 6.23
C VAL A 173 -30.57 -24.74 6.19
N CYS A 174 -31.51 -25.65 6.49
CA CYS A 174 -31.24 -27.08 6.53
C CYS A 174 -31.00 -27.68 5.15
N HIS A 175 -31.66 -27.16 4.11
CA HIS A 175 -31.40 -27.56 2.74
C HIS A 175 -29.94 -27.29 2.36
N THR A 176 -29.42 -26.10 2.69
CA THR A 176 -28.03 -25.76 2.42
C THR A 176 -27.04 -26.57 3.26
N ILE A 177 -27.36 -26.91 4.51
CA ILE A 177 -26.50 -27.74 5.36
C ILE A 177 -26.43 -29.19 4.83
N LEU A 178 -27.57 -29.74 4.41
CA LEU A 178 -27.66 -31.14 3.98
C LEU A 178 -27.21 -31.37 2.54
N ASN A 179 -27.29 -30.35 1.68
CA ASN A 179 -26.90 -30.46 0.28
C ASN A 179 -25.61 -29.67 0.03
N ARG A 180 -24.50 -30.41 -0.12
CA ARG A 180 -23.14 -29.90 -0.29
C ARG A 180 -22.91 -29.09 -1.57
N ASP A 181 -23.77 -29.24 -2.57
CA ASP A 181 -23.67 -28.52 -3.84
C ASP A 181 -24.42 -27.17 -3.82
N THR A 182 -25.06 -26.83 -2.69
CA THR A 182 -25.76 -25.55 -2.52
C THR A 182 -24.83 -24.50 -1.94
N ALA A 183 -24.83 -23.29 -2.50
CA ALA A 183 -24.11 -22.15 -1.94
C ALA A 183 -24.53 -21.94 -0.46
N PRO A 184 -23.60 -21.65 0.47
CA PRO A 184 -23.87 -21.48 1.89
C PRO A 184 -25.05 -20.53 2.14
N TYR A 185 -25.90 -20.80 3.13
CA TYR A 185 -27.09 -19.99 3.38
C TYR A 185 -26.70 -18.51 3.63
N PHE A 186 -25.56 -18.33 4.28
CA PHE A 186 -24.94 -17.05 4.58
C PHE A 186 -24.22 -16.36 3.42
N SER A 187 -24.14 -16.97 2.22
CA SER A 187 -23.55 -16.32 1.04
C SER A 187 -24.57 -15.56 0.21
N THR A 188 -25.85 -15.53 0.61
CA THR A 188 -26.92 -14.85 -0.14
C THR A 188 -27.30 -13.47 0.40
N THR A 189 -27.00 -13.17 1.67
CA THR A 189 -27.20 -11.84 2.27
C THR A 189 -26.17 -11.57 3.36
N ALA A 190 -25.47 -10.44 3.27
CA ALA A 190 -24.59 -9.96 4.34
C ALA A 190 -25.41 -9.72 5.62
N PRO A 191 -24.90 -10.10 6.82
CA PRO A 191 -25.57 -9.77 8.06
C PRO A 191 -25.71 -8.24 8.17
N ALA A 192 -26.93 -7.77 8.46
CA ALA A 192 -27.16 -6.35 8.69
C ALA A 192 -26.30 -5.90 9.87
N GLN A 193 -25.43 -4.92 9.62
CA GLN A 193 -24.70 -4.22 10.67
C GLN A 193 -25.73 -3.50 11.55
N LYS A 194 -25.97 -4.04 12.75
CA LYS A 194 -26.58 -3.27 13.83
C LYS A 194 -25.51 -2.49 14.56
#